data_AF-A0A947G6E8-F1
#
_entry.id   AF-A0A947G6E8-F1
#
_cell.length_a   1.000
_cell.length_b   1.000
_cell.length_c   1.000
_cell.angle_alpha   90.00
_cell.angle_beta   90.00
_cell.angle_gamma   90.00
#
_symmetry.space_group_name_H-M   'P 1'
#
loop_
_entity.id
_entity.type
_entity.pdbx_description
1 polymer ?
#
loop_
_entity_poly.entity_id
_entity_poly.type
_entity_poly.pdbx_seq_one_letter_code
_entity_poly.pdbx_strand_id
1 'polypeptide(L)'
;SARSDQDAANNECLVRLLDSVEDGRRGAHYRCAVACVAADRTLVVGGRVDGLITRTERGKSGFGYDPLFLLRSYDRTFGELPPDVKARISHRAEAIRAFRRWLEP
;
A
#
# COMPACT_ATOMS: atom_id res chain seq x y z
N SER A 1 17.44 2.82 -11.19
CA SER A 1 17.13 1.61 -11.99
C SER A 1 15.80 1.87 -12.67
N ALA A 2 15.54 1.30 -13.85
CA ALA A 2 14.34 1.64 -14.63
C ALA A 2 13.01 1.58 -13.83
N ARG A 3 12.91 0.67 -12.86
CA ARG A 3 11.77 0.57 -11.94
C ARG A 3 11.67 1.77 -10.97
N SER A 4 12.80 2.20 -10.39
CA SER A 4 12.85 3.38 -9.53
C SER A 4 12.49 4.66 -10.29
N ASP A 5 12.88 4.74 -11.56
CA ASP A 5 12.61 5.91 -12.40
C ASP A 5 11.12 5.98 -12.75
N GLN A 6 10.50 4.82 -13.01
CA GLN A 6 9.05 4.71 -13.20
C GLN A 6 8.26 5.06 -11.92
N ASP A 7 8.71 4.59 -10.76
CA ASP A 7 8.09 4.90 -9.47
C ASP A 7 8.10 6.42 -9.22
N ALA A 8 9.23 7.10 -9.50
CA ALA A 8 9.35 8.55 -9.37
C ALA A 8 8.40 9.30 -10.32
N ALA A 9 8.34 8.92 -11.59
CA ALA A 9 7.42 9.53 -12.57
C ALA A 9 5.94 9.34 -12.18
N ASN A 10 5.59 8.18 -11.64
CA ASN A 10 4.24 7.91 -11.15
C ASN A 10 3.89 8.76 -9.93
N ASN A 11 4.83 8.92 -9.00
CA ASN A 11 4.66 9.75 -7.81
C ASN A 11 4.48 11.22 -8.17
N GLU A 12 5.30 11.76 -9.08
CA GLU A 12 5.15 13.13 -9.58
C GLU A 12 3.78 13.35 -10.23
N CYS A 13 3.36 12.41 -11.09
CA CYS A 13 2.05 12.45 -11.72
C CYS A 13 0.91 12.46 -10.69
N LEU A 14 0.97 11.58 -9.68
CA LEU A 14 -0.02 11.50 -8.60
C LEU A 14 -0.11 12.80 -7.81
N VAL A 15 1.02 13.38 -7.41
CA VAL A 15 1.04 14.65 -6.67
C VAL A 15 0.40 15.76 -7.49
N ARG A 16 0.78 15.87 -8.77
CA ARG A 16 0.22 16.86 -9.70
C ARG A 16 -1.29 16.71 -9.89
N LEU A 17 -1.78 15.48 -10.06
CA LEU A 17 -3.20 15.18 -10.21
C LEU A 17 -4.03 15.59 -8.99
N LEU A 18 -3.41 15.59 -7.81
CA LEU A 18 -4.07 15.92 -6.56
C LEU A 18 -3.79 17.35 -6.09
N ASP A 19 -3.09 18.20 -6.84
CA ASP A 19 -2.55 19.47 -6.32
C ASP A 19 -3.63 20.38 -5.68
N SER A 20 -4.80 20.45 -6.32
CA SER A 20 -5.97 21.21 -5.86
C SER A 20 -6.80 20.52 -4.77
N VAL A 21 -6.47 19.29 -4.38
CA VAL A 21 -7.18 18.53 -3.34
C VAL A 21 -6.62 18.90 -1.97
N GLU A 22 -7.49 19.41 -1.10
CA GLU A 22 -7.20 19.71 0.31
C GLU A 22 -6.64 18.49 1.05
N ASP A 23 -5.69 18.70 1.96
CA ASP A 23 -4.93 17.63 2.62
C ASP A 23 -5.81 16.59 3.33
N GLY A 24 -6.88 17.05 3.99
CA GLY A 24 -7.84 16.16 4.66
C GLY A 24 -8.66 15.27 3.72
N ARG A 25 -8.70 15.59 2.42
CA ARG A 25 -9.50 14.91 1.38
C ARG A 25 -8.67 14.03 0.45
N ARG A 26 -7.36 13.89 0.70
CA ARG A 26 -6.43 13.05 -0.09
C ARG A 26 -6.48 11.57 0.32
N GLY A 27 -7.67 11.07 0.65
CA GLY A 27 -7.90 9.69 1.08
C GLY A 27 -7.48 8.69 0.01
N ALA A 28 -6.69 7.69 0.39
CA ALA A 28 -6.29 6.61 -0.49
C ALA A 28 -6.20 5.30 0.29
N HIS A 29 -6.14 4.18 -0.43
CA HIS A 29 -5.88 2.90 0.17
C HIS A 29 -5.05 2.02 -0.75
N TYR A 30 -4.19 1.20 -0.15
CA TYR A 30 -3.64 0.05 -0.85
C TYR A 30 -4.61 -1.13 -0.76
N ARG A 31 -4.66 -1.95 -1.81
CA ARG A 31 -5.46 -3.18 -1.89
C ARG A 31 -4.59 -4.33 -2.37
N CYS A 32 -4.74 -5.51 -1.76
CA CYS A 32 -4.20 -6.76 -2.27
C CYS A 32 -5.35 -7.75 -2.42
N ALA A 33 -5.37 -8.50 -3.52
CA ALA A 33 -6.21 -9.66 -3.71
C ALA A 33 -5.31 -10.89 -3.90
N VAL A 34 -5.68 -11.99 -3.25
CA VAL A 34 -5.04 -13.30 -3.39
C VAL A 34 -6.12 -14.25 -3.88
N ALA A 35 -5.90 -14.80 -5.08
CA ALA A 35 -6.75 -15.81 -5.66
C ALA A 35 -6.09 -17.18 -5.53
N CYS A 36 -6.86 -18.20 -5.16
CA CYS A 36 -6.42 -19.58 -5.12
C CYS A 36 -7.46 -20.45 -5.81
N VAL A 37 -7.00 -21.30 -6.72
CA VAL A 37 -7.80 -22.30 -7.42
C VAL A 37 -7.20 -23.66 -7.09
N ALA A 38 -8.01 -24.52 -6.50
CA ALA A 38 -7.71 -25.92 -6.23
C ALA A 38 -8.75 -26.81 -6.92
N ALA A 39 -8.54 -28.12 -6.90
CA ALA A 39 -9.36 -29.08 -7.65
C ALA A 39 -10.86 -29.01 -7.30
N ASP A 40 -11.19 -28.68 -6.06
CA ASP A 40 -12.55 -28.70 -5.50
C ASP A 40 -13.07 -27.30 -5.13
N ARG A 41 -12.24 -26.25 -5.23
CA ARG A 41 -12.58 -24.93 -4.68
C ARG A 41 -11.79 -23.80 -5.31
N THR A 42 -12.44 -22.65 -5.41
CA THR A 42 -11.85 -21.37 -5.80
C THR A 42 -12.17 -20.32 -4.76
N LEU A 43 -11.20 -19.46 -4.45
CA LEU A 43 -11.42 -18.31 -3.59
C LEU A 43 -10.69 -17.07 -4.08
N VAL A 44 -11.19 -15.93 -3.63
CA VAL A 44 -10.47 -14.66 -3.65
C VAL A 44 -10.60 -14.03 -2.27
N VAL A 45 -9.49 -13.78 -1.61
CA VAL A 45 -9.41 -13.01 -0.37
C VAL A 45 -8.59 -11.75 -0.62
N GLY A 46 -8.65 -10.80 0.31
CA GLY A 46 -7.89 -9.57 0.15
C GLY A 46 -7.56 -8.89 1.46
N GLY A 47 -6.79 -7.82 1.34
CA GLY A 47 -6.43 -6.92 2.42
C GLY A 47 -6.43 -5.49 1.92
N ARG A 48 -6.71 -4.55 2.81
CA ARG A 48 -6.81 -3.13 2.54
C ARG A 48 -6.16 -2.35 3.68
N VAL A 49 -5.32 -1.38 3.32
CA VAL A 49 -4.84 -0.42 4.29
C VAL A 49 -5.19 0.97 3.81
N ASP A 50 -5.92 1.70 4.65
CA ASP A 50 -6.33 3.07 4.44
C ASP A 50 -5.25 4.06 4.90
N GLY A 51 -5.16 5.17 4.19
CA GLY A 51 -4.18 6.22 4.44
C GLY A 51 -4.51 7.51 3.71
N LEU A 52 -3.53 8.40 3.65
CA LEU A 52 -3.59 9.66 2.91
C LEU A 52 -2.40 9.77 1.95
N ILE A 53 -2.59 10.49 0.85
CA ILE A 53 -1.48 10.86 -0.03
C ILE A 53 -0.88 12.18 0.44
N THR A 54 0.42 12.21 0.75
CA THR A 54 1.13 13.44 1.10
C THR A 54 1.38 14.32 -0.13
N ARG A 55 1.80 15.58 0.09
CA ARG A 55 2.21 16.49 -1.00
C ARG A 55 3.64 16.23 -1.47
N THR A 56 4.48 15.74 -0.57
CA THR A 56 5.89 15.48 -0.83
C THR A 56 6.23 14.07 -0.37
N GLU A 57 7.20 13.46 -1.06
CA GLU A 57 7.74 12.16 -0.68
C GLU A 57 8.47 12.25 0.66
N ARG A 58 8.25 11.25 1.52
CA ARG A 58 8.96 11.09 2.79
C ARG A 58 9.47 9.65 2.93
N GLY A 59 10.72 9.52 3.39
CA GLY A 59 11.38 8.23 3.55
C GLY A 59 11.95 7.65 2.25
N LYS A 60 12.80 6.62 2.40
CA LYS A 60 13.54 5.99 1.28
C LYS A 60 13.32 4.47 1.20
N SER A 61 12.55 3.92 2.12
CA SER A 61 12.24 2.48 2.14
C SER A 61 11.08 2.18 1.20
N GLY A 62 10.93 0.90 0.83
CA GLY A 62 9.78 0.47 0.03
C GLY A 62 9.92 0.72 -1.47
N PHE A 63 8.79 0.87 -2.16
CA PHE A 63 8.68 1.03 -3.61
C PHE A 63 7.34 1.67 -4.01
N GLY A 64 7.21 2.11 -5.26
CA GLY A 64 6.00 2.75 -5.78
C GLY A 64 5.61 3.98 -4.96
N TYR A 65 4.32 4.06 -4.60
CA TYR A 65 3.75 5.19 -3.85
C TYR A 65 4.04 5.18 -2.33
N ASP A 66 4.87 4.27 -1.84
CA ASP A 66 5.17 4.17 -0.40
C ASP A 66 5.67 5.50 0.22
N PRO A 67 6.55 6.28 -0.44
CA PRO A 67 7.01 7.56 0.11
C PRO A 67 5.90 8.61 0.23
N LEU A 68 4.78 8.44 -0.47
CA LEU A 68 3.63 9.34 -0.44
C LEU A 68 2.47 8.83 0.43
N PHE A 69 2.45 7.54 0.78
CA PHE A 69 1.32 6.92 1.45
C PHE A 69 1.43 7.02 2.97
N LEU A 70 0.78 8.01 3.57
CA LEU A 70 0.73 8.29 5.00
C LEU A 70 -0.24 7.36 5.75
N LEU A 71 0.28 6.68 6.76
CA LEU A 71 -0.50 5.99 7.78
C LEU A 71 -0.75 6.91 8.97
N ARG A 72 -2.00 7.35 9.15
CA ARG A 72 -2.38 8.24 10.26
C ARG A 72 -2.01 7.67 11.63
N SER A 73 -2.13 6.35 11.83
CA SER A 73 -1.81 5.70 13.11
C SER A 73 -0.32 5.70 13.47
N TYR A 74 0.57 5.96 12.50
CA TYR A 74 2.02 6.01 12.71
C TYR A 74 2.60 7.41 12.50
N ASP A 75 1.80 8.36 12.00
CA ASP A 75 2.22 9.64 11.45
C ASP A 75 3.47 9.54 10.55
N ARG A 76 3.51 8.46 9.76
CA ARG A 76 4.63 8.12 8.88
C ARG A 76 4.11 7.57 7.57
N THR A 77 4.84 7.82 6.50
CA THR A 77 4.58 7.17 5.22
C THR A 77 5.07 5.73 5.26
N PHE A 78 4.61 4.88 4.35
CA PHE A 78 5.21 3.55 4.20
C PHE A 78 6.70 3.62 3.86
N GLY A 79 7.16 4.69 3.20
CA GLY A 79 8.56 4.91 2.88
C GLY A 79 9.44 5.25 4.09
N GLU A 80 8.83 5.73 5.18
CA GLU A 80 9.51 6.02 6.46
C GLU A 80 9.49 4.82 7.42
N LEU A 81 8.65 3.81 7.17
CA LEU A 81 8.55 2.65 8.03
C LEU A 81 9.65 1.63 7.74
N PRO A 82 10.22 1.01 8.79
CA PRO A 82 11.07 -0.16 8.63
C PRO A 82 10.36 -1.29 7.86
N PRO A 83 11.08 -2.06 7.02
CA PRO A 83 10.51 -3.13 6.21
C PRO A 83 9.74 -4.19 7.02
N ASP A 84 10.20 -4.52 8.22
CA ASP A 84 9.58 -5.48 9.14
C ASP A 84 8.23 -4.98 9.68
N VAL A 85 8.14 -3.68 10.01
CA VAL A 85 6.89 -3.04 10.40
C VAL A 85 5.89 -3.11 9.25
N LYS A 86 6.31 -2.72 8.04
CA LYS A 86 5.47 -2.76 6.83
C LYS A 86 5.01 -4.20 6.51
N ALA A 87 5.89 -5.19 6.66
CA ALA A 87 5.57 -6.59 6.46
C ALA A 87 4.47 -7.10 7.42
N ARG A 88 4.29 -6.46 8.57
CA ARG A 88 3.23 -6.79 9.53
C ARG A 88 1.93 -6.04 9.26
N ILE A 89 1.96 -4.78 8.83
CA ILE A 89 0.75 -3.95 8.79
C ILE A 89 0.20 -3.67 7.40
N SER A 90 0.90 -4.08 6.33
CA SER A 90 0.47 -3.79 4.97
C SER A 90 -0.75 -4.59 4.51
N HIS A 91 -1.43 -4.08 3.48
CA HIS A 91 -2.52 -4.73 2.75
C HIS A 91 -2.17 -6.15 2.27
N ARG A 92 -0.91 -6.40 1.89
CA ARG A 92 -0.41 -7.75 1.55
C ARG A 92 -0.38 -8.65 2.77
N ALA A 93 0.11 -8.16 3.91
CA ALA A 93 0.14 -8.92 5.16
C ALA A 93 -1.27 -9.33 5.58
N GLU A 94 -2.23 -8.42 5.48
CA GLU A 94 -3.63 -8.69 5.75
C GLU A 94 -4.23 -9.70 4.78
N ALA A 95 -3.98 -9.57 3.47
CA ALA A 95 -4.46 -10.53 2.47
C ALA A 95 -3.91 -11.94 2.72
N ILE A 96 -2.63 -12.05 3.07
CA ILE A 96 -2.01 -13.34 3.42
C ILE A 96 -2.60 -13.91 4.71
N ARG A 97 -2.87 -13.09 5.73
CA ARG A 97 -3.58 -13.57 6.93
C ARG A 97 -4.99 -14.06 6.61
N ALA A 98 -5.72 -13.35 5.77
CA ALA A 98 -7.04 -13.77 5.30
C ALA A 98 -6.96 -15.09 4.55
N PHE A 99 -5.95 -15.27 3.71
CA PHE A 99 -5.71 -16.52 3.00
C PHE A 99 -5.36 -17.67 3.93
N ARG A 100 -4.47 -17.44 4.92
CA ARG A 100 -4.10 -18.45 5.92
C ARG A 100 -5.30 -18.94 6.73
N ARG A 101 -6.17 -18.04 7.18
CA ARG A 101 -7.43 -18.41 7.87
C ARG A 101 -8.33 -19.31 7.04
N TRP A 102 -8.23 -19.25 5.72
CA TRP A 102 -8.99 -20.13 4.85
C TRP A 102 -8.28 -21.48 4.62
N LEU A 103 -6.94 -21.50 4.58
CA LEU A 103 -6.16 -22.74 4.45
C LEU A 103 -6.18 -23.60 5.71
N GLU A 104 -6.15 -22.95 6.86
CA GLU A 104 -6.10 -23.54 8.20
C GLU A 104 -7.42 -23.22 8.94
N PRO A 105 -8.56 -23.83 8.55
CA PRO A 105 -9.86 -23.56 9.17
C PRO A 105 -9.92 -24.01 10.63
#